data_AF-A0AB73M740-F1
#
_entry.id   AF-A0AB73M740-F1
#
_cell.length_a   1.000
_cell.length_b   1.000
_cell.length_c   1.000
_cell.angle_alpha   90.00
_cell.angle_beta   90.00
_cell.angle_gamma   90.00
#
_symmetry.space_group_name_H-M   'P 1'
#
loop_
_entity.id
_entity.type
_entity.pdbx_description
1 polymer ?
#
loop_
_entity_poly.entity_id
_entity_poly.type
_entity_poly.pdbx_seq_one_letter_code
_entity_poly.pdbx_strand_id
1 'polypeptide(L)'
;MPDNSSLTTKVFLFRLNNWTIERERTLLEKFESYGLNDHWQGYNPPDHPEVRGLYFVPATQELKTQVERLISESVTLNLSVVGTYDLFDIPFSDIEKNTKSIPVVYILLGILIFLLILGVLK
;
A
#
# COMPACT_ATOMS: atom_id res chain seq x y z
N MET A 1 -8.94 38.93 -7.83
CA MET A 1 -8.91 38.34 -6.48
C MET A 1 -8.14 37.04 -6.61
N PRO A 2 -7.16 36.72 -5.74
CA PRO A 2 -6.53 35.42 -5.82
C PRO A 2 -7.52 34.38 -5.28
N ASP A 3 -7.72 33.32 -6.04
CA ASP A 3 -8.58 32.22 -5.67
C ASP A 3 -7.97 31.51 -4.46
N ASN A 4 -8.57 31.71 -3.29
CA ASN A 4 -8.31 30.90 -2.11
C ASN A 4 -8.92 29.50 -2.35
N SER A 5 -8.36 28.74 -3.31
CA SER A 5 -8.51 27.29 -3.28
C SER A 5 -7.91 26.87 -1.94
N SER A 6 -8.74 26.43 -0.99
CA SER A 6 -8.23 25.70 0.16
C SER A 6 -7.27 24.66 -0.42
N LEU A 7 -5.99 24.70 -0.06
CA LEU A 7 -5.05 23.63 -0.38
C LEU A 7 -5.69 22.36 0.18
N THR A 8 -6.37 21.61 -0.67
CA THR A 8 -7.01 20.38 -0.26
C THR A 8 -5.86 19.45 0.03
N THR A 9 -5.49 19.29 1.30
CA THR A 9 -4.43 18.37 1.74
C THR A 9 -4.91 16.91 1.65
N LYS A 10 -5.90 16.66 0.80
CA LYS A 10 -6.42 15.35 0.50
C LYS A 10 -5.40 14.60 -0.34
N VAL A 11 -5.04 13.43 0.16
CA VAL A 11 -4.04 12.56 -0.45
C VAL A 11 -4.63 11.18 -0.65
N PHE A 12 -4.20 10.52 -1.72
CA PHE A 12 -4.45 9.12 -1.97
C PHE A 12 -3.30 8.31 -1.39
N LEU A 13 -3.56 7.58 -0.30
CA LEU A 13 -2.58 6.80 0.44
C LEU A 13 -2.59 5.34 -0.01
N PHE A 14 -1.41 4.82 -0.28
CA PHE A 14 -1.18 3.44 -0.68
C PHE A 14 0.08 2.89 -0.01
N ARG A 15 0.22 1.57 -0.05
CA ARG A 15 1.22 0.84 0.72
C ARG A 15 1.96 -0.18 -0.13
N LEU A 16 3.28 -0.21 0.00
CA LEU A 16 4.15 -1.33 -0.36
C LEU A 16 4.16 -2.36 0.77
N ASN A 17 3.44 -3.45 0.59
CA ASN A 17 3.39 -4.53 1.58
C ASN A 17 4.70 -5.32 1.56
N ASN A 18 5.13 -5.80 2.73
CA ASN A 18 6.42 -6.47 2.93
C ASN A 18 7.56 -5.62 2.33
N TRP A 19 7.65 -4.39 2.81
CA TRP A 19 8.64 -3.40 2.38
C TRP A 19 10.06 -3.97 2.53
N THR A 20 10.87 -3.84 1.47
CA THR A 20 12.32 -4.04 1.48
C THR A 20 12.94 -2.96 0.60
N ILE A 21 14.25 -2.72 0.77
CA ILE A 21 14.98 -1.70 0.00
C ILE A 21 14.90 -2.00 -1.50
N GLU A 22 15.00 -3.27 -1.89
CA GLU A 22 14.97 -3.70 -3.28
C GLU A 22 13.59 -3.44 -3.90
N ARG A 23 12.52 -3.70 -3.15
CA ARG A 23 11.14 -3.49 -3.61
C ARG A 23 10.79 -2.02 -3.68
N GLU A 24 11.26 -1.22 -2.74
CA GLU A 24 11.13 0.23 -2.79
C GLU A 24 11.85 0.79 -4.02
N ARG A 25 13.09 0.36 -4.30
CA ARG A 25 13.80 0.79 -5.52
C ARG A 25 13.01 0.48 -6.78
N THR A 26 12.47 -0.74 -6.91
CA THR A 26 11.63 -1.09 -8.07
C THR A 26 10.33 -0.30 -8.11
N LEU A 27 9.74 0.05 -6.98
CA LEU A 27 8.58 0.94 -6.93
C LEU A 27 8.92 2.34 -7.47
N LEU A 28 10.07 2.90 -7.06
CA LEU A 28 10.52 4.22 -7.52
C LEU A 28 10.79 4.24 -9.03
N GLU A 29 11.44 3.20 -9.57
CA GLU A 29 11.62 3.02 -11.03
C GLU A 29 10.26 3.01 -11.76
N LYS A 30 9.24 2.38 -11.16
CA LYS A 30 7.92 2.39 -11.74
C LYS A 30 7.25 3.74 -11.65
N PHE A 31 7.40 4.51 -10.57
CA PHE A 31 6.80 5.85 -10.50
C PHE A 31 7.18 6.74 -11.68
N GLU A 32 8.40 6.63 -12.20
CA GLU A 32 8.80 7.30 -13.44
C GLU A 32 7.95 6.84 -14.64
N SER A 33 7.80 5.53 -14.83
CA SER A 33 7.03 4.95 -15.95
C SER A 33 5.52 5.27 -15.93
N TYR A 34 4.95 5.57 -14.76
CA TYR A 34 3.54 5.95 -14.59
C TYR A 34 3.34 7.47 -14.43
N GLY A 35 4.39 8.29 -14.59
CA GLY A 35 4.28 9.75 -14.45
C GLY A 35 3.97 10.22 -13.02
N LEU A 36 4.34 9.44 -12.01
CA LEU A 36 4.10 9.71 -10.60
C LEU A 36 5.30 10.37 -9.90
N ASN A 37 6.48 10.39 -10.53
CA ASN A 37 7.75 10.74 -9.91
C ASN A 37 7.78 12.11 -9.20
N ASP A 38 7.07 13.11 -9.74
CA ASP A 38 7.02 14.47 -9.18
C ASP A 38 5.86 14.69 -8.19
N HIS A 39 5.04 13.66 -7.98
CA HIS A 39 3.78 13.77 -7.25
C HIS A 39 3.70 12.89 -6.02
N TRP A 40 4.62 11.93 -5.87
CA TRP A 40 4.62 11.03 -4.73
C TRP A 40 5.44 11.59 -3.57
N GLN A 41 5.04 11.24 -2.35
CA GLN A 41 5.89 11.39 -1.16
C GLN A 41 5.74 10.16 -0.26
N GLY A 42 6.82 9.85 0.46
CA GLY A 42 6.77 8.86 1.54
C GLY A 42 5.99 9.40 2.73
N TYR A 43 5.18 8.54 3.34
CA TYR A 43 4.44 8.85 4.56
C TYR A 43 5.02 8.10 5.74
N ASN A 44 5.38 8.83 6.78
CA ASN A 44 5.74 8.28 8.07
C ASN A 44 4.62 8.60 9.05
N PRO A 45 3.82 7.62 9.48
CA PRO A 45 2.75 7.88 10.42
C PRO A 45 3.32 8.43 11.75
N PRO A 46 2.71 9.47 12.33
CA PRO A 46 3.11 9.97 13.64
C PRO A 46 3.10 8.86 14.69
N ASP A 47 4.04 8.90 15.63
CA ASP A 47 4.17 7.95 16.74
C ASP A 47 4.38 6.46 16.36
N HIS A 48 4.53 6.16 15.07
CA HIS A 48 4.68 4.80 14.54
C HIS A 48 5.86 4.67 13.54
N PRO A 49 7.12 4.92 13.97
CA PRO A 49 8.30 4.85 13.10
C PRO A 49 8.61 3.43 12.59
N GLU A 50 8.03 2.40 13.20
CA GLU A 50 8.11 1.00 12.76
C GLU A 50 7.35 0.74 11.45
N VAL A 51 6.39 1.61 11.11
CA VAL A 51 5.57 1.45 9.90
C VAL A 51 6.30 2.08 8.71
N ARG A 52 6.62 1.22 7.72
CA ARG A 52 7.32 1.62 6.48
C ARG A 52 6.52 1.26 5.23
N GLY A 53 6.94 1.85 4.11
CA GLY A 53 6.39 1.58 2.80
C GLY A 53 5.02 2.20 2.57
N LEU A 54 4.73 3.33 3.21
CA LEU A 54 3.55 4.12 2.90
C LEU A 54 3.94 5.28 2.01
N TYR A 55 3.12 5.52 0.99
CA TYR A 55 3.33 6.58 0.03
C TYR A 55 1.99 7.22 -0.29
N PHE A 56 2.02 8.50 -0.64
CA PHE A 56 0.82 9.19 -1.09
C PHE A 56 1.09 10.05 -2.31
N VAL A 57 0.01 10.32 -3.04
CA VAL A 57 -0.06 11.34 -4.10
C VAL A 57 -1.23 12.28 -3.80
N PRO A 58 -1.23 13.53 -4.32
CA PRO A 58 -2.42 14.38 -4.28
C PRO A 58 -3.66 13.63 -4.79
N ALA A 59 -4.81 13.83 -4.13
CA ALA A 59 -6.06 13.11 -4.45
C ALA A 59 -6.75 13.65 -5.72
N THR A 60 -6.01 13.83 -6.81
CA THR A 60 -6.57 14.12 -8.12
C THR A 60 -6.99 12.82 -8.82
N GLN A 61 -8.02 12.89 -9.67
CA GLN A 61 -8.54 11.71 -10.37
C GLN A 61 -7.46 11.06 -11.25
N GLU A 62 -6.63 11.88 -11.90
CA GLU A 62 -5.55 11.42 -12.78
C GLU A 62 -4.48 10.63 -12.00
N LEU A 63 -3.94 11.20 -10.92
CA LEU A 63 -2.90 10.56 -10.13
C LEU A 63 -3.42 9.30 -9.45
N LYS A 64 -4.64 9.33 -8.92
CA LYS A 64 -5.30 8.15 -8.38
C LYS A 64 -5.39 7.03 -9.43
N THR A 65 -5.81 7.35 -10.64
CA THR A 65 -5.92 6.37 -11.74
C THR A 65 -4.56 5.76 -12.07
N GLN A 66 -3.49 6.56 -12.10
CA GLN A 66 -2.14 6.05 -12.34
C GLN A 66 -1.64 5.14 -11.22
N VAL A 67 -1.92 5.47 -9.95
CA VAL A 67 -1.58 4.60 -8.82
C VAL A 67 -2.39 3.31 -8.87
N GLU A 68 -3.69 3.36 -9.14
CA GLU A 68 -4.52 2.14 -9.27
C GLU A 68 -4.03 1.24 -10.41
N ARG A 69 -3.61 1.84 -11.54
CA ARG A 69 -2.99 1.12 -12.65
C ARG A 69 -1.66 0.49 -12.25
N LEU A 70 -0.79 1.23 -11.57
CA LEU A 70 0.47 0.72 -11.02
C LEU A 70 0.24 -0.49 -10.12
N ILE A 71 -0.73 -0.41 -9.21
CA ILE A 71 -1.11 -1.50 -8.30
C ILE A 71 -1.58 -2.72 -9.08
N SER A 72 -2.45 -2.52 -10.08
CA SER A 72 -2.99 -3.61 -10.89
C SER A 72 -1.93 -4.29 -11.77
N GLU A 73 -1.00 -3.53 -12.33
CA GLU A 73 0.01 -4.04 -13.27
C GLU A 73 1.27 -4.55 -12.56
N SER A 74 1.51 -4.14 -11.31
CA SER A 74 2.72 -4.46 -10.54
C SER A 74 2.46 -5.45 -9.42
N VAL A 75 1.79 -6.55 -9.74
CA VAL A 75 1.39 -7.60 -8.78
C VAL A 75 2.59 -8.11 -7.95
N THR A 76 3.79 -8.14 -8.54
CA THR A 76 5.03 -8.56 -7.86
C THR A 76 5.49 -7.62 -6.74
N LEU A 77 5.11 -6.34 -6.80
CA LEU A 77 5.44 -5.37 -5.75
C LEU A 77 4.53 -5.49 -4.53
N ASN A 78 3.40 -6.21 -4.63
CA ASN A 78 2.43 -6.35 -3.54
C ASN A 78 2.03 -4.98 -2.96
N LEU A 79 1.47 -4.13 -3.83
CA LEU A 79 0.95 -2.82 -3.43
C LEU A 79 -0.52 -2.95 -2.99
N SER A 80 -0.96 -2.10 -2.06
CA SER A 80 -2.36 -2.03 -1.63
C SER A 80 -2.82 -0.60 -1.43
N VAL A 81 -4.10 -0.36 -1.69
CA VAL A 81 -4.74 0.93 -1.41
C VAL A 81 -5.10 0.99 0.06
N VAL A 82 -4.72 2.08 0.73
CA VAL A 82 -5.17 2.37 2.10
C VAL A 82 -6.43 3.22 2.08
N GLY A 83 -6.47 4.26 1.23
CA GLY A 83 -7.66 5.10 1.06
C GLY A 83 -7.34 6.53 0.65
N THR A 84 -8.32 7.41 0.76
CA THR A 84 -8.17 8.85 0.52
C THR A 84 -8.48 9.60 1.81
N TYR A 85 -7.53 10.39 2.28
CA TYR A 85 -7.59 11.03 3.60
C TYR A 85 -7.10 12.47 3.50
N ASP A 86 -7.40 13.28 4.52
CA ASP A 86 -6.61 14.48 4.77
C ASP A 86 -5.24 14.07 5.34
N LEU A 87 -4.15 14.67 4.86
CA LEU A 87 -2.78 14.30 5.23
C LEU A 87 -2.54 14.36 6.75
N PHE A 88 -3.24 15.26 7.45
CA PHE A 88 -3.07 15.45 8.90
C PHE A 88 -4.08 14.66 9.74
N ASP A 89 -5.02 13.94 9.11
CA ASP A 89 -6.09 13.21 9.78
C ASP A 89 -6.23 11.80 9.16
N ILE A 90 -5.13 11.05 9.15
CA ILE A 90 -5.09 9.67 8.66
C ILE A 90 -5.28 8.72 9.85
N PRO A 91 -6.41 7.99 9.95
CA PRO A 91 -6.64 7.07 11.05
C PRO A 91 -5.67 5.88 10.98
N PHE A 92 -4.85 5.72 12.03
CA PHE A 92 -3.86 4.65 12.09
C PHE A 92 -4.48 3.24 11.97
N SER A 93 -5.73 3.07 12.42
CA SER A 93 -6.48 1.82 12.27
C SER A 93 -6.56 1.33 10.82
N ASP A 94 -6.68 2.24 9.85
CA ASP A 94 -6.81 1.89 8.44
C ASP A 94 -5.45 1.53 7.81
N ILE A 95 -4.37 2.11 8.35
CA ILE A 95 -2.99 1.75 8.03
C ILE A 95 -2.67 0.34 8.58
N GLU A 96 -3.10 0.05 9.80
CA GLU A 96 -2.88 -1.24 10.47
C GLU A 96 -3.69 -2.36 9.82
N LYS A 97 -4.96 -2.11 9.43
CA LYS A 97 -5.86 -3.13 8.87
C LYS A 97 -5.32 -3.85 7.63
N ASN A 98 -4.44 -3.19 6.87
CA ASN A 98 -3.77 -3.76 5.70
C ASN A 98 -2.48 -4.54 6.01
N THR A 99 -2.04 -4.63 7.27
CA THR A 99 -0.87 -5.45 7.68
C THR A 99 -1.16 -6.94 7.74
N LYS A 100 -2.41 -7.33 8.03
CA LYS A 100 -2.80 -8.71 8.31
C LYS A 100 -3.65 -9.26 7.17
N SER A 101 -2.99 -9.80 6.16
CA SER A 101 -3.58 -10.87 5.36
C SER A 101 -2.52 -11.91 5.11
N ILE A 102 -2.30 -12.77 6.11
CA ILE A 102 -1.96 -14.16 5.79
C ILE A 102 -3.27 -14.72 5.22
N PRO A 103 -3.34 -15.06 3.93
CA PRO A 103 -4.58 -15.56 3.35
C PRO A 103 -5.00 -16.81 4.11
N VAL A 104 -6.25 -16.85 4.59
CA VAL A 104 -6.84 -17.99 5.30
C VAL A 104 -6.68 -19.29 4.50
N VAL A 105 -6.55 -19.18 3.17
CA VAL A 105 -6.19 -20.27 2.24
C VAL A 105 -4.91 -20.99 2.65
N TYR A 106 -3.86 -20.29 3.07
CA TYR A 106 -2.61 -20.94 3.50
C TYR A 106 -2.75 -21.64 4.85
N ILE A 107 -3.59 -21.12 5.74
CA ILE A 107 -3.92 -21.78 7.01
C ILE A 107 -4.69 -23.08 6.76
N LEU A 108 -5.69 -23.03 5.88
CA LEU A 108 -6.46 -24.21 5.46
C LEU A 108 -5.59 -25.25 4.75
N LEU A 109 -4.67 -24.82 3.88
CA LEU A 109 -3.75 -25.72 3.19
C LEU A 109 -2.77 -26.39 4.16
N GLY A 110 -2.26 -25.65 5.15
CA GLY A 110 -1.42 -26.19 6.22
C GLY A 110 -2.14 -27.27 7.04
N ILE A 111 -3.41 -27.03 7.40
CA ILE A 111 -4.24 -28.00 8.12
C ILE A 111 -4.48 -29.26 7.25
N LEU A 112 -4.77 -29.10 5.96
CA LEU A 112 -5.00 -30.22 5.05
C LEU A 112 -3.75 -31.11 4.91
N ILE A 113 -2.58 -30.50 4.77
CA ILE A 113 -1.29 -31.22 4.70
C ILE A 113 -1.02 -31.96 6.02
N PHE A 114 -1.27 -31.32 7.16
CA PHE A 114 -1.09 -31.95 8.47
C PHE A 114 -1.99 -33.18 8.66
N LEU A 115 -3.25 -33.10 8.22
CA LEU A 115 -4.19 -34.23 8.25
C LEU A 115 -3.75 -35.36 7.32
N LEU A 116 -3.23 -35.05 6.13
CA LEU A 116 -2.71 -36.06 5.20
C LEU A 116 -1.52 -36.82 5.81
N ILE A 117 -0.58 -36.13 6.45
CA ILE A 117 0.58 -36.77 7.09
C ILE A 117 0.12 -37.69 8.24
N LEU A 118 -0.81 -37.24 9.07
CA LEU A 118 -1.37 -38.07 10.15
C LEU A 118 -2.15 -39.29 9.64
N GLY A 119 -2.83 -39.16 8.50
CA GLY A 119 -3.55 -40.27 7.86
C GLY A 119 -2.63 -41.29 7.20
N VAL A 120 -1.46 -40.86 6.70
CA VAL A 120 -0.47 -41.70 6.00
C VAL A 120 0.46 -42.44 6.97
N LEU A 121 0.71 -41.91 8.17
CA LEU A 121 1.51 -42.56 9.22
C LEU A 121 0.77 -43.68 9.99
N LYS A 122 -0.42 -44.08 9.54
CA LYS A 122 -1.27 -45.08 10.20
C LYS A 122 -1.19 -46.45 9.52
#